data_AF-A0A7C7JTT8-F1
#
_entry.id   AF-A0A7C7JTT8-F1
#
_cell.length_a   1.000
_cell.length_b   1.000
_cell.length_c   1.000
_cell.angle_alpha   90.00
_cell.angle_beta   90.00
_cell.angle_gamma   90.00
#
_symmetry.space_group_name_H-M   'P 1'
#
loop_
_entity.id
_entity.type
_entity.pdbx_description
1 polymer ?
#
loop_
_entity_poly.entity_id
_entity_poly.type
_entity_poly.pdbx_seq_one_letter_code
_entity_poly.pdbx_strand_id
1 'polypeptide(L)'
;MGLSTEDDFKQKIQDGYIVESREEMTEGYRKALIVQLTVQADTELMSAPAYWMAARYAPSTNTQVSAHAIIQDELAHANIAYRLLEDVGESKEQLVYGRQPHEFKHPYGF
;
A
#
# COMPACT_ATOMS: atom_id res chain seq x y z
N MET A 1 3.45 12.17 -28.07
CA MET A 1 2.30 12.91 -27.50
C MET A 1 2.84 13.67 -26.31
N GLY A 2 2.83 15.00 -26.37
CA GLY A 2 3.45 15.85 -25.35
C GLY A 2 2.77 15.74 -23.99
N LEU A 3 3.55 15.96 -22.93
CA LEU A 3 3.11 15.97 -21.54
C LEU A 3 1.86 16.86 -21.41
N SER A 4 0.73 16.19 -21.15
CA SER A 4 -0.52 16.81 -20.70
C SER A 4 -0.19 17.69 -19.49
N THR A 5 -0.70 18.92 -19.43
CA THR A 5 -0.58 19.68 -18.18
C THR A 5 -1.25 18.88 -17.06
N GLU A 6 -0.81 19.08 -15.80
CA GLU A 6 -1.44 18.39 -14.65
C GLU A 6 -2.96 18.58 -14.62
N ASP A 7 -3.45 19.73 -15.07
CA ASP A 7 -4.88 20.04 -15.10
C ASP A 7 -5.61 19.32 -16.23
N ASP A 8 -5.02 19.22 -17.42
CA ASP A 8 -5.56 18.39 -18.51
C ASP A 8 -5.64 16.91 -18.11
N PHE A 9 -4.62 16.43 -17.37
CA PHE A 9 -4.59 15.05 -16.90
C PHE A 9 -5.68 14.82 -15.85
N LYS A 10 -5.85 15.72 -14.88
CA LYS A 10 -6.95 15.65 -13.91
C LYS A 10 -8.30 15.64 -14.58
N GLN A 11 -8.52 16.47 -15.61
CA GLN A 11 -9.79 16.48 -16.34
C GLN A 11 -10.05 15.12 -17.01
N LYS A 12 -9.05 14.52 -17.67
CA LYS A 12 -9.19 13.17 -18.25
C LYS A 12 -9.62 12.13 -17.20
N ILE A 13 -9.00 12.14 -16.02
CA ILE A 13 -9.38 11.24 -14.92
C ILE A 13 -10.82 11.50 -14.46
N GLN A 14 -11.22 12.76 -14.34
CA GLN A 14 -12.61 13.13 -13.97
C GLN A 14 -13.63 12.69 -15.01
N ASP A 15 -13.24 12.64 -16.29
CA ASP A 15 -14.06 12.15 -17.40
C ASP A 15 -14.11 10.60 -17.46
N GLY A 16 -13.46 9.91 -16.52
CA GLY A 16 -13.50 8.45 -16.37
C GLY A 16 -12.35 7.71 -17.05
N TYR A 17 -11.28 8.41 -17.47
CA TYR A 17 -10.08 7.75 -17.97
C TYR A 17 -9.42 6.92 -16.86
N ILE A 18 -9.10 5.66 -17.17
CA ILE A 18 -8.36 4.75 -16.27
C ILE A 18 -6.91 4.72 -16.72
N VAL A 19 -6.01 4.96 -15.76
CA VAL A 19 -4.55 4.91 -15.98
C VAL A 19 -4.09 3.47 -15.84
N GLU A 20 -3.49 2.93 -16.89
CA GLU A 20 -3.10 1.51 -16.94
C GLU A 20 -1.58 1.31 -16.95
N SER A 21 -0.81 2.36 -17.25
CA SER A 21 0.65 2.28 -17.35
C SER A 21 1.36 3.50 -16.75
N ARG A 22 2.65 3.34 -16.46
CA ARG A 22 3.49 4.41 -15.90
C ARG A 22 3.68 5.55 -16.90
N GLU A 23 3.72 5.24 -18.18
CA GLU A 23 3.92 6.20 -19.28
C GLU A 23 2.73 7.15 -19.45
N GLU A 24 1.56 6.77 -18.97
CA GLU A 24 0.35 7.60 -18.99
C GLU A 24 0.31 8.61 -17.85
N MET A 25 1.09 8.41 -16.78
CA MET A 25 1.06 9.23 -15.58
C MET A 25 1.79 10.56 -15.78
N THR A 26 1.25 11.64 -15.22
CA THR A 26 2.05 12.82 -14.93
C THR A 26 3.00 12.55 -13.75
N GLU A 27 4.07 13.34 -13.65
CA GLU A 27 5.00 13.20 -12.52
C GLU A 27 4.32 13.48 -11.18
N GLY A 28 3.41 14.46 -11.12
CA GLY A 28 2.63 14.77 -9.92
C GLY A 28 1.72 13.62 -9.51
N TYR A 29 1.03 13.00 -10.49
CA TYR A 29 0.19 11.83 -10.23
C TYR A 29 1.01 10.63 -9.74
N ARG A 30 2.12 10.31 -10.43
CA ARG A 30 3.01 9.20 -10.04
C ARG A 30 3.51 9.40 -8.61
N LYS A 31 3.97 10.60 -8.27
CA LYS A 31 4.45 10.92 -6.92
C LYS A 31 3.34 10.75 -5.87
N ALA A 32 2.13 11.24 -6.13
CA ALA A 32 1.00 11.10 -5.21
C ALA A 32 0.62 9.63 -5.01
N LEU A 33 0.59 8.84 -6.08
CA LEU A 33 0.29 7.41 -6.04
C LEU A 33 1.32 6.63 -5.23
N ILE A 34 2.62 6.92 -5.41
CA ILE A 34 3.70 6.29 -4.62
C ILE A 34 3.53 6.59 -3.13
N VAL A 35 3.26 7.84 -2.76
CA VAL A 35 3.05 8.20 -1.34
C VAL A 35 1.85 7.44 -0.77
N GLN A 36 0.71 7.45 -1.46
CA GLN A 36 -0.51 6.79 -1.00
C GLN A 36 -0.31 5.28 -0.83
N LEU A 37 0.23 4.61 -1.85
CA LEU A 37 0.47 3.17 -1.81
C LEU A 37 1.51 2.79 -0.76
N THR A 38 2.54 3.62 -0.54
CA THR A 38 3.55 3.36 0.49
C THR A 38 2.94 3.42 1.89
N VAL A 39 2.15 4.46 2.18
CA VAL A 39 1.45 4.57 3.46
C VAL A 39 0.51 3.39 3.67
N GLN A 40 -0.23 2.98 2.64
CA GLN A 40 -1.13 1.83 2.72
C GLN A 40 -0.35 0.54 2.96
N ALA A 41 0.67 0.24 2.15
CA ALA A 41 1.47 -0.98 2.26
C ALA A 41 2.12 -1.13 3.64
N ASP A 42 2.70 -0.05 4.15
CA ASP A 42 3.34 0.00 5.47
C ASP A 42 2.33 -0.18 6.60
N THR A 43 1.16 0.45 6.49
CA THR A 43 0.08 0.32 7.47
C THR A 43 -0.37 -1.14 7.60
N GLU A 44 -0.68 -1.80 6.47
CA GLU A 44 -1.14 -3.20 6.50
C GLU A 44 -0.05 -4.15 7.00
N LEU A 45 1.21 -3.95 6.58
CA LEU A 45 2.32 -4.76 7.06
C LEU A 45 2.48 -4.68 8.58
N MET A 46 2.31 -3.48 9.15
CA MET A 46 2.41 -3.28 10.59
C MET A 46 1.15 -3.69 11.36
N SER A 47 -0.03 -3.69 10.73
CA SER A 47 -1.28 -4.16 11.34
C SER A 47 -1.23 -5.66 11.66
N ALA A 48 -0.57 -6.46 10.81
CA ALA A 48 -0.44 -7.90 11.00
C ALA A 48 0.11 -8.29 12.40
N PRO A 49 1.29 -7.80 12.86
CA PRO A 49 1.78 -8.10 14.21
C PRO A 49 0.92 -7.46 15.32
N ALA A 50 0.18 -6.37 15.06
CA ALA A 50 -0.70 -5.77 16.06
C ALA A 50 -1.84 -6.73 16.48
N TYR A 51 -2.29 -7.60 15.57
CA TYR A 51 -3.29 -8.64 15.86
C TYR A 51 -2.72 -9.91 16.48
N TRP A 52 -1.39 -10.06 16.57
CA TRP A 52 -0.77 -11.30 17.04
C TRP A 52 -1.22 -11.70 18.45
N MET A 53 -1.29 -10.74 19.37
CA MET A 53 -1.72 -11.01 20.74
C MET A 53 -3.19 -11.42 20.79
N ALA A 54 -4.05 -10.80 19.97
CA ALA A 54 -5.45 -11.20 19.87
C ALA A 54 -5.60 -12.63 19.34
N ALA A 55 -4.80 -13.02 18.34
CA ALA A 55 -4.79 -14.38 17.79
C ALA A 55 -4.23 -15.42 18.79
N ARG A 56 -3.18 -15.06 19.53
CA ARG A 56 -2.51 -15.94 20.49
C ARG A 56 -3.35 -16.23 21.73
N TYR A 57 -4.15 -15.27 22.18
CA TYR A 57 -4.93 -15.33 23.42
C TYR A 57 -6.45 -15.36 23.17
N ALA A 58 -6.89 -15.72 21.96
CA ALA A 58 -8.30 -15.78 21.64
C ALA A 58 -9.05 -16.76 22.56
N PRO A 59 -10.28 -16.43 23.03
CA PRO A 59 -11.00 -17.22 24.03
C PRO A 59 -11.61 -18.53 23.49
N SER A 60 -11.57 -18.74 22.18
CA SER A 60 -12.08 -19.94 21.50
C SER A 60 -11.32 -20.21 20.20
N THR A 61 -11.40 -21.45 19.71
CA THR A 61 -10.83 -21.83 18.40
C THR A 61 -11.44 -21.02 17.26
N ASN A 62 -12.74 -20.76 17.27
CA ASN A 62 -13.40 -19.97 16.22
C ASN A 62 -12.82 -18.55 16.16
N THR A 63 -12.73 -17.86 17.30
CA THR A 63 -12.13 -16.53 17.37
C THR A 63 -10.65 -16.54 17.03
N GLN A 64 -9.93 -17.62 17.36
CA GLN A 64 -8.53 -17.78 16.98
C GLN A 64 -8.37 -17.88 15.46
N VAL A 65 -9.18 -18.70 14.79
CA VAL A 65 -9.17 -18.83 13.33
C VAL A 65 -9.48 -17.48 12.68
N SER A 66 -10.50 -16.77 13.16
CA SER A 66 -10.83 -15.42 12.63
C SER A 66 -9.67 -14.44 12.80
N ALA A 67 -9.00 -14.41 13.95
CA ALA A 67 -7.87 -13.52 14.17
C ALA A 67 -6.66 -13.85 13.28
N HIS A 68 -6.39 -15.14 13.03
CA HIS A 68 -5.35 -15.54 12.08
C HIS A 68 -5.73 -15.20 10.63
N ALA A 69 -7.00 -15.30 10.26
CA ALA A 69 -7.48 -14.88 8.95
C ALA A 69 -7.26 -13.38 8.73
N ILE A 70 -7.53 -12.54 9.74
CA ILE A 70 -7.20 -11.10 9.68
C ILE A 70 -5.70 -10.89 9.43
N ILE A 71 -4.82 -11.55 10.20
CA ILE A 71 -3.37 -11.44 10.01
C ILE A 71 -2.96 -11.85 8.59
N GLN A 72 -3.55 -12.92 8.06
CA GLN A 72 -3.31 -13.36 6.68
C GLN A 72 -3.74 -12.30 5.66
N ASP A 73 -4.93 -11.72 5.85
CA ASP A 73 -5.48 -10.69 4.96
C ASP A 73 -4.59 -9.44 4.96
N GLU A 74 -4.13 -8.96 6.13
CA GLU A 74 -3.25 -7.77 6.16
C GLU A 74 -1.90 -8.02 5.48
N LEU A 75 -1.31 -9.21 5.64
CA LEU A 75 -0.10 -9.58 4.90
C LEU A 75 -0.34 -9.64 3.39
N ALA A 76 -1.53 -10.12 2.96
CA ALA A 76 -1.90 -10.14 1.55
C ALA A 76 -2.12 -8.72 1.00
N HIS A 77 -2.81 -7.85 1.74
CA HIS A 77 -3.04 -6.46 1.38
C HIS A 77 -1.72 -5.69 1.25
N ALA A 78 -0.81 -5.83 2.23
CA ALA A 78 0.52 -5.26 2.17
C ALA A 78 1.28 -5.74 0.90
N ASN A 79 1.26 -7.04 0.64
CA ASN A 79 1.92 -7.63 -0.52
C ASN A 79 1.38 -7.09 -1.85
N ILE A 80 0.05 -6.92 -1.98
CA ILE A 80 -0.57 -6.32 -3.17
C ILE A 80 -0.11 -4.87 -3.34
N ALA A 81 -0.14 -4.06 -2.28
CA ALA A 81 0.26 -2.66 -2.36
C ALA A 81 1.76 -2.51 -2.72
N TYR A 82 2.65 -3.32 -2.14
CA TYR A 82 4.06 -3.34 -2.54
C TYR A 82 4.27 -3.81 -3.98
N ARG A 83 3.46 -4.76 -4.46
CA ARG A 83 3.53 -5.21 -5.86
C ARG A 83 3.12 -4.10 -6.82
N LEU A 84 2.09 -3.32 -6.48
CA LEU A 84 1.68 -2.14 -7.25
C LEU A 84 2.76 -1.05 -7.25
N LEU A 85 3.49 -0.88 -6.13
CA LEU A 85 4.64 0.01 -6.06
C LEU A 85 5.76 -0.41 -7.03
N GLU A 86 5.99 -1.71 -7.22
CA GLU A 86 6.94 -2.19 -8.24
C GLU A 86 6.51 -1.83 -9.66
N ASP A 87 5.22 -1.92 -9.98
CA ASP A 87 4.71 -1.56 -11.32
C ASP A 87 4.90 -0.06 -11.64
N VAL A 88 4.95 0.80 -10.62
CA VAL A 88 5.26 2.24 -10.78
C VAL A 88 6.74 2.57 -10.65
N GLY A 89 7.61 1.57 -10.49
CA GLY A 89 9.07 1.68 -10.55
C GLY A 89 9.80 1.75 -9.21
N GLU A 90 9.13 1.48 -8.09
CA GLU A 90 9.78 1.34 -6.79
C GLU A 90 10.33 -0.09 -6.59
N SER A 91 11.27 -0.28 -5.66
CA SER A 91 11.77 -1.62 -5.34
C SER A 91 11.07 -2.16 -4.09
N LYS A 92 10.25 -3.21 -4.24
CA LYS A 92 9.64 -3.90 -3.09
C LYS A 92 10.68 -4.44 -2.12
N GLU A 93 11.77 -5.02 -2.64
CA GLU A 93 12.85 -5.54 -1.80
C GLU A 93 13.42 -4.43 -0.89
N GLN A 94 13.72 -3.27 -1.48
CA GLN A 94 14.21 -2.11 -0.72
C GLN A 94 13.17 -1.58 0.26
N LEU A 95 11.90 -1.51 -0.14
CA LEU A 95 10.82 -1.05 0.72
C LEU A 95 10.59 -2.00 1.90
N VAL A 96 10.59 -3.32 1.69
CA VAL A 96 10.28 -4.25 2.78
C VAL A 96 11.49 -4.50 3.69
N TYR A 97 12.69 -4.62 3.12
CA TYR A 97 13.87 -5.10 3.86
C TYR A 97 15.02 -4.09 3.97
N GLY A 98 15.05 -3.07 3.11
CA GLY A 98 16.14 -2.10 3.04
C GLY A 98 15.93 -0.84 3.89
N ARG A 99 14.74 -0.65 4.47
CA ARG A 99 14.37 0.52 5.28
C ARG A 99 14.64 0.29 6.77
N GLN A 100 15.05 1.37 7.44
CA GLN A 100 15.11 1.46 8.89
C GLN A 100 13.69 1.55 9.48
N PRO A 101 13.47 1.12 10.74
CA PRO A 101 12.14 1.12 11.36
C PRO A 101 11.41 2.48 11.31
N HIS A 102 12.12 3.60 11.47
CA HIS A 102 11.52 4.94 11.48
C HIS A 102 11.14 5.48 10.08
N GLU A 103 11.48 4.74 9.02
CA GLU A 103 11.16 5.12 7.64
C GLU A 103 9.80 4.59 7.18
N PHE A 104 9.25 3.60 7.89
CA PHE A 104 7.90 3.09 7.64
C PHE A 104 6.86 4.15 7.97
N LYS A 105 5.84 4.29 7.10
CA LYS A 105 4.80 5.32 7.17
C LYS A 105 3.49 4.70 7.59
N HIS A 106 2.89 5.18 8.66
CA HIS A 106 1.59 4.70 9.10
C HIS A 106 0.81 5.85 9.74
N PRO A 107 -0.53 5.84 9.64
CA PRO A 107 -1.37 6.90 10.20
C PRO A 107 -1.43 6.84 11.73
N TYR A 108 -1.04 5.71 12.32
CA TYR A 108 -1.04 5.52 13.76
C TYR A 108 0.20 6.20 14.37
N GLY A 109 0.14 7.44 14.82
CA GLY A 109 1.30 8.18 15.36
C GLY A 109 1.86 7.65 16.69
N PHE A 110 2.28 6.38 16.74
CA PHE A 110 2.98 5.75 17.86
C PHE A 110 4.47 6.08 17.86
#